data_AF-A0A9D9ZMJ6-F1
#
_entry.id   AF-A0A9D9ZMJ6-F1
#
_cell.length_a   1.000
_cell.length_b   1.000
_cell.length_c   1.000
_cell.angle_alpha   90.00
_cell.angle_beta   90.00
_cell.angle_gamma   90.00
#
_symmetry.space_group_name_H-M   'P 1'
#
loop_
_entity.id
_entity.type
_entity.pdbx_description
1 polymer ?
#
loop_
_entity_poly.entity_id
_entity_poly.type
_entity_poly.pdbx_seq_one_letter_code
_entity_poly.pdbx_strand_id
1 'polypeptide(L)'
;MANKNSKFLDYVLSKILIFIKNIVSKKEKKSLKNIVKCIFESLVYTFIILILFYFLPFTNKNFLNLNLHPLAIMVVLMSLKYGTYLGFVNAFIATLGYLFAYLHSGNDMILFLLKFQYYKFFLMFLFISMLMGRLHSNHKVKIEELKNEKEKIEILFEDEKRKNVEVLNINFSLRNKIIQTKNGIISFQKFRKKLRKASTFSEIYEIVMDFLNKYSSCENA
;
A
#
# COMPACT_ATOMS: atom_id res chain seq x y z
N MET A 1 4.57 20.01 40.92
CA MET A 1 4.76 20.10 39.45
C MET A 1 4.04 19.00 38.64
N ALA A 2 3.12 18.21 39.22
CA ALA A 2 2.53 17.02 38.58
C ALA A 2 1.19 17.22 37.85
N ASN A 3 0.52 18.37 37.99
CA ASN A 3 -0.89 18.53 37.59
C ASN A 3 -1.13 19.07 36.16
N LYS A 4 -0.07 19.40 35.42
CA LYS A 4 -0.17 20.02 34.07
C LYS A 4 -0.07 18.98 32.93
N ASN A 5 0.63 17.87 33.17
CA ASN A 5 0.80 16.80 32.18
C ASN A 5 -0.44 15.89 32.06
N SER A 6 -1.23 15.72 33.14
CA SER A 6 -2.47 14.93 33.10
C SER A 6 -3.53 15.58 32.21
N LYS A 7 -3.76 16.89 32.35
CA LYS A 7 -4.72 17.65 31.52
C LYS A 7 -4.34 17.67 30.03
N PHE A 8 -3.05 17.67 29.71
CA PHE A 8 -2.59 17.60 28.33
C PHE A 8 -2.81 16.21 27.73
N LEU A 9 -2.52 15.15 28.49
CA LEU A 9 -2.80 13.77 28.08
C LEU A 9 -4.30 13.51 27.90
N ASP A 10 -5.15 13.99 28.80
CA ASP A 10 -6.62 13.86 28.66
C ASP A 10 -7.15 14.62 27.44
N TYR A 11 -6.61 15.81 27.16
CA TYR A 11 -6.95 16.57 25.97
C TYR A 11 -6.53 15.85 24.68
N VAL A 12 -5.31 15.30 24.65
CA VAL A 12 -4.80 14.52 23.50
C VAL A 12 -5.61 13.24 23.32
N LEU A 13 -5.89 12.50 24.39
CA LEU A 13 -6.70 11.28 24.35
C LEU A 13 -8.13 11.56 23.87
N SER A 14 -8.74 12.67 24.31
CA SER A 14 -10.08 13.06 23.84
C SER A 14 -10.09 13.40 22.34
N LYS A 15 -9.07 14.10 21.83
CA LYS A 15 -8.93 14.38 20.40
C LYS A 15 -8.68 13.12 19.59
N ILE A 16 -7.88 12.19 20.09
CA ILE A 16 -7.64 10.89 19.45
C ILE A 16 -8.94 10.07 19.41
N LEU A 17 -9.70 10.03 20.51
CA LEU A 17 -11.01 9.36 20.57
C LEU A 17 -12.02 9.95 19.57
N ILE A 18 -12.09 11.28 19.46
CA ILE A 18 -12.94 11.97 18.48
C ILE A 18 -12.48 11.66 17.05
N PHE A 19 -11.16 11.62 16.80
CA PHE A 19 -10.60 11.29 15.51
C PHE A 19 -10.90 9.84 15.10
N ILE A 20 -10.73 8.89 16.02
CA ILE A 20 -11.09 7.48 15.83
C ILE A 20 -12.59 7.36 15.55
N LYS A 21 -13.44 8.02 16.34
CA LYS A 21 -14.91 8.01 16.15
C LYS A 21 -15.32 8.59 14.79
N ASN A 22 -14.65 9.65 14.34
CA ASN A 22 -14.85 10.23 13.01
C ASN A 22 -14.35 9.32 11.87
N ILE A 23 -13.25 8.61 12.05
CA ILE A 23 -12.76 7.64 11.07
C ILE A 23 -13.73 6.46 10.96
N VAL A 24 -14.20 5.93 12.09
CA VAL A 24 -15.16 4.82 12.13
C VAL A 24 -16.48 5.21 11.47
N SER A 25 -17.06 6.36 11.82
CA SER A 25 -18.33 6.81 11.22
C SER A 25 -18.19 7.14 9.72
N LYS A 26 -17.03 7.65 9.29
CA LYS A 26 -16.73 7.92 7.88
C LYS A 26 -16.51 6.63 7.08
N LYS A 27 -15.94 5.59 7.70
CA LYS A 27 -15.77 4.25 7.09
C LYS A 27 -17.12 3.56 6.88
N GLU A 28 -18.04 3.66 7.85
CA GLU A 28 -19.41 3.14 7.74
C GLU A 28 -20.23 3.86 6.67
N LYS A 29 -20.24 5.21 6.66
CA LYS A 29 -20.92 6.00 5.62
C LYS A 29 -20.38 5.73 4.21
N LYS A 30 -19.07 5.52 4.06
CA LYS A 30 -18.45 5.13 2.78
C LYS A 30 -18.89 3.74 2.34
N SER A 31 -19.10 2.80 3.28
CA SER A 31 -19.58 1.45 2.97
C SER A 31 -21.02 1.45 2.44
N LEU A 32 -21.94 2.18 3.07
CA LEU A 32 -23.35 2.24 2.66
C LEU A 32 -23.55 2.85 1.27
N LYS A 33 -22.81 3.92 0.96
CA LYS A 33 -22.84 4.53 -0.39
C LYS A 33 -22.38 3.54 -1.47
N ASN A 34 -21.41 2.67 -1.16
CA ASN A 34 -20.93 1.65 -2.09
C ASN A 34 -21.96 0.54 -2.30
N ILE A 35 -22.71 0.15 -1.26
CA ILE A 35 -23.79 -0.84 -1.35
C ILE A 35 -24.91 -0.32 -2.25
N VAL A 36 -25.39 0.91 -2.02
CA VAL A 36 -26.44 1.53 -2.86
C VAL A 36 -25.99 1.65 -4.31
N LYS A 37 -24.74 2.08 -4.54
CA LYS A 37 -24.17 2.15 -5.89
C LYS A 37 -24.11 0.77 -6.55
N CYS A 38 -23.72 -0.26 -5.81
CA CYS A 38 -23.68 -1.64 -6.30
C CYS A 38 -25.07 -2.14 -6.74
N ILE A 39 -26.10 -1.90 -5.93
CA ILE A 39 -27.48 -2.31 -6.25
C ILE A 39 -27.98 -1.57 -7.50
N PHE A 40 -27.77 -0.26 -7.58
CA PHE A 40 -28.20 0.54 -8.74
C PHE A 40 -27.48 0.10 -10.03
N GLU A 41 -26.16 -0.08 -9.97
CA GLU A 41 -25.36 -0.51 -11.10
C GLU A 41 -25.78 -1.92 -11.58
N SER A 42 -26.08 -2.81 -10.62
CA SER A 42 -26.58 -4.16 -10.88
C SER A 42 -27.95 -4.19 -11.54
N LEU A 43 -28.87 -3.32 -11.13
CA LEU A 43 -30.16 -3.15 -11.79
C LEU A 43 -29.98 -2.67 -13.23
N VAL A 44 -29.16 -1.63 -13.45
CA VAL A 44 -28.89 -1.09 -14.79
C VAL A 44 -28.33 -2.17 -15.72
N TYR A 45 -27.34 -2.95 -15.28
CA TYR A 45 -26.81 -4.04 -16.10
C TYR A 45 -27.83 -5.13 -16.38
N THR A 46 -28.66 -5.47 -15.40
CA THR A 46 -29.74 -6.45 -15.59
C THR A 46 -30.74 -5.96 -16.63
N PHE A 47 -31.14 -4.68 -16.57
CA PHE A 47 -32.02 -4.06 -17.57
C PHE A 47 -31.38 -4.03 -18.96
N ILE A 48 -30.10 -3.66 -19.08
CA ILE A 48 -29.39 -3.64 -20.37
C ILE A 48 -29.34 -5.04 -20.97
N ILE A 49 -29.02 -6.06 -20.18
CA ILE A 49 -28.96 -7.46 -20.63
C ILE A 49 -30.35 -7.93 -21.09
N LEU A 50 -31.41 -7.58 -20.34
CA LEU A 50 -32.78 -7.90 -20.75
C LEU A 50 -33.16 -7.18 -22.05
N ILE A 51 -32.88 -5.90 -22.21
CA ILE A 51 -33.19 -5.17 -23.46
C ILE A 51 -32.45 -5.82 -24.65
N LEU A 52 -31.16 -6.12 -24.47
CA LEU A 52 -30.30 -6.59 -25.55
C LEU A 52 -30.55 -8.06 -25.94
N PHE A 53 -30.87 -8.93 -24.98
CA PHE A 53 -31.04 -10.37 -25.23
C PHE A 53 -32.49 -10.87 -25.20
N TYR A 54 -33.39 -10.18 -24.51
CA TYR A 54 -34.78 -10.57 -24.35
C TYR A 54 -35.71 -9.80 -25.29
N PHE A 55 -35.56 -8.47 -25.42
CA PHE A 55 -36.43 -7.68 -26.30
C PHE A 55 -36.04 -7.74 -27.78
N LEU A 56 -34.79 -8.10 -28.11
CA LEU A 56 -34.39 -8.27 -29.50
C LEU A 56 -34.97 -9.58 -30.09
N PRO A 57 -35.60 -9.53 -31.28
CA PRO A 57 -36.32 -10.68 -31.86
C PRO A 57 -35.42 -11.85 -32.26
N PHE A 58 -34.10 -11.65 -32.35
CA PHE A 58 -33.14 -12.66 -32.78
C PHE A 58 -32.86 -13.77 -31.75
N THR A 59 -33.16 -13.56 -30.45
CA THR A 59 -32.79 -14.48 -29.36
C THR A 59 -33.92 -14.86 -28.41
N ASN A 60 -35.12 -14.30 -28.59
CA ASN A 60 -36.23 -14.37 -27.63
C ASN A 60 -36.64 -15.81 -27.25
N LYS A 61 -36.69 -16.74 -28.22
CA LYS A 61 -37.03 -18.16 -27.97
C LYS A 61 -35.90 -18.97 -27.32
N ASN A 62 -34.65 -18.53 -27.46
CA ASN A 62 -33.47 -19.25 -26.99
C ASN A 62 -32.90 -18.70 -25.68
N PHE A 63 -33.34 -17.51 -25.24
CA PHE A 63 -32.88 -16.86 -24.01
C PHE A 63 -32.99 -17.76 -22.77
N LEU A 64 -34.13 -18.44 -22.61
CA LEU A 64 -34.38 -19.34 -21.49
C LEU A 64 -33.64 -20.70 -21.60
N ASN A 65 -33.24 -21.09 -22.81
CA ASN A 65 -32.57 -22.36 -23.10
C ASN A 65 -31.04 -22.24 -23.16
N LEU A 66 -30.49 -21.02 -23.13
CA LEU A 66 -29.06 -20.77 -23.10
C LEU A 66 -28.46 -21.28 -21.78
N ASN A 67 -27.67 -22.37 -21.86
CA ASN A 67 -27.02 -22.97 -20.70
C ASN A 67 -26.08 -22.00 -19.96
N LEU A 68 -25.41 -21.11 -20.68
CA LEU A 68 -24.71 -19.98 -20.09
C LEU A 68 -25.63 -18.76 -20.20
N HIS A 69 -26.30 -18.45 -19.09
CA HIS A 69 -27.23 -17.33 -19.07
C HIS A 69 -26.47 -15.99 -19.14
N PRO A 70 -26.84 -15.03 -20.01
CA PRO A 70 -26.16 -13.73 -20.11
C PRO A 70 -26.07 -12.97 -18.78
N LEU A 71 -27.04 -13.17 -17.89
CA LEU A 71 -27.02 -12.63 -16.52
C LEU A 71 -25.84 -13.13 -15.67
N ALA A 72 -25.24 -14.28 -16.00
CA ALA A 72 -24.04 -14.78 -15.33
C ALA A 72 -22.86 -13.81 -15.48
N ILE A 73 -22.73 -13.14 -16.63
CA ILE A 73 -21.65 -12.17 -16.90
C ILE A 73 -21.75 -11.00 -15.92
N MET A 74 -22.98 -10.51 -15.67
CA MET A 74 -23.22 -9.46 -14.69
C MET A 74 -22.82 -9.92 -13.28
N VAL A 75 -23.19 -11.14 -12.88
CA VAL A 75 -22.83 -11.69 -11.56
C VAL A 75 -21.32 -11.83 -11.40
N VAL A 76 -20.60 -12.28 -12.45
CA VAL A 76 -19.12 -12.35 -12.47
C VAL A 76 -18.52 -10.96 -12.24
N LEU A 77 -18.88 -9.99 -13.09
CA LEU A 77 -18.31 -8.64 -13.05
C LEU A 77 -18.54 -7.98 -11.70
N MET A 78 -19.76 -8.11 -11.17
CA MET A 78 -20.12 -7.51 -9.90
C MET A 78 -19.46 -8.17 -8.70
N SER A 79 -19.37 -9.50 -8.69
CA SER A 79 -18.71 -10.24 -7.61
C SER A 79 -17.20 -9.97 -7.59
N LEU A 80 -16.58 -9.78 -8.77
CA LEU A 80 -15.19 -9.39 -8.89
C LEU A 80 -14.94 -7.94 -8.44
N LYS A 81 -15.90 -7.04 -8.64
CA LYS A 81 -15.76 -5.61 -8.30
C LYS A 81 -16.03 -5.33 -6.82
N TYR A 82 -17.06 -5.97 -6.26
CA TYR A 82 -17.59 -5.64 -4.94
C TYR A 82 -17.35 -6.73 -3.87
N GLY A 83 -16.85 -7.91 -4.27
CA GLY A 83 -16.55 -9.02 -3.38
C GLY A 83 -17.73 -9.95 -3.11
N THR A 84 -17.55 -10.91 -2.21
CA THR A 84 -18.45 -12.04 -1.96
C THR A 84 -19.84 -11.62 -1.48
N TYR A 85 -19.94 -10.80 -0.43
CA TYR A 85 -21.25 -10.44 0.15
C TYR A 85 -22.15 -9.69 -0.84
N LEU A 86 -21.57 -8.74 -1.58
CA LEU A 86 -22.30 -7.99 -2.61
C LEU A 86 -22.54 -8.85 -3.87
N GLY A 87 -21.62 -9.77 -4.19
CA GLY A 87 -21.82 -10.80 -5.20
C GLY A 87 -23.08 -11.64 -4.95
N PHE A 88 -23.32 -12.06 -3.70
CA PHE A 88 -24.53 -12.79 -3.32
C PHE A 88 -25.80 -11.97 -3.57
N VAL A 89 -25.82 -10.70 -3.15
CA VAL A 89 -26.96 -9.80 -3.42
C VAL A 89 -27.22 -9.70 -4.93
N ASN A 90 -26.16 -9.62 -5.73
CA ASN A 90 -26.29 -9.52 -7.18
C ASN A 90 -26.73 -10.83 -7.84
N ALA A 91 -26.37 -11.99 -7.29
CA ALA A 91 -26.93 -13.26 -7.71
C ALA A 91 -28.45 -13.33 -7.47
N PHE A 92 -28.95 -12.78 -6.36
CA PHE A 92 -30.39 -12.66 -6.12
C PHE A 92 -31.07 -11.70 -7.12
N ILE A 93 -30.46 -10.54 -7.41
CA ILE A 93 -30.98 -9.60 -8.42
C ILE A 93 -31.03 -10.26 -9.81
N ALA A 94 -29.98 -10.99 -10.20
CA ALA A 94 -29.96 -11.74 -11.45
C ALA A 94 -31.03 -12.83 -11.49
N THR A 95 -31.29 -13.50 -10.36
CA THR A 95 -32.35 -14.51 -10.25
C THR A 95 -33.73 -13.88 -10.39
N LEU A 96 -33.97 -12.72 -9.78
CA LEU A 96 -35.21 -11.96 -9.97
C LEU A 96 -35.40 -11.52 -11.42
N GLY A 97 -34.32 -11.08 -12.08
CA GLY A 97 -34.34 -10.75 -13.51
C GLY A 97 -34.68 -11.96 -14.39
N TYR A 98 -34.13 -13.13 -14.07
CA TYR A 98 -34.47 -14.39 -14.74
C TYR A 98 -35.93 -14.77 -14.53
N LEU A 99 -36.41 -14.68 -13.29
CA LEU A 99 -37.78 -15.02 -12.91
C LEU A 99 -38.80 -14.10 -13.60
N PHE A 100 -38.48 -12.80 -13.74
CA PHE A 100 -39.28 -11.85 -14.49
C PHE A 100 -39.41 -12.23 -15.97
N ALA A 101 -38.30 -12.58 -16.63
CA ALA A 101 -38.33 -13.03 -18.03
C ALA A 101 -39.11 -14.35 -18.21
N TYR A 102 -38.97 -15.27 -17.25
CA TYR A 102 -39.67 -16.55 -17.24
C TYR A 102 -41.19 -16.39 -17.08
N LEU A 103 -41.64 -15.48 -16.20
CA LEU A 103 -43.06 -15.13 -16.03
C LEU A 103 -43.66 -14.45 -17.25
N HIS A 104 -42.93 -13.50 -17.84
CA HIS A 104 -43.39 -12.81 -19.03
C HIS A 104 -43.52 -13.75 -20.24
N SER A 105 -42.74 -14.84 -20.27
CA SER A 105 -42.85 -15.88 -21.29
C SER A 105 -44.07 -16.81 -21.09
N GLY A 106 -44.87 -16.60 -20.03
CA GLY A 106 -46.08 -17.39 -19.75
C GLY A 106 -45.82 -18.77 -19.14
N ASN A 107 -44.60 -19.02 -18.65
CA ASN A 107 -44.27 -20.30 -18.01
C ASN A 107 -44.72 -20.35 -16.55
N ASP A 108 -45.10 -21.54 -16.10
CA ASP A 108 -45.59 -21.77 -14.74
C ASP A 108 -44.45 -21.70 -13.69
N MET A 109 -44.67 -20.93 -12.61
CA MET A 109 -43.72 -20.79 -11.49
C MET A 109 -43.46 -22.11 -10.76
N ILE A 110 -44.46 -22.98 -10.70
CA ILE A 110 -44.32 -24.28 -10.03
C ILE A 110 -43.29 -25.15 -10.78
N LEU A 111 -43.26 -25.04 -12.12
CA LEU A 111 -42.27 -25.72 -12.95
C LEU A 111 -40.84 -25.22 -12.71
N PHE A 112 -40.65 -23.95 -12.33
CA PHE A 112 -39.32 -23.41 -12.04
C PHE A 112 -38.66 -24.11 -10.86
N LEU A 113 -39.43 -24.37 -9.79
CA LEU A 113 -38.94 -25.05 -8.57
C LEU A 113 -38.79 -26.56 -8.76
N LEU A 114 -39.65 -27.18 -9.57
CA LEU A 114 -39.68 -28.64 -9.72
C LEU A 114 -38.68 -29.17 -10.77
N LYS A 115 -38.41 -28.43 -11.85
CA LYS A 115 -37.50 -28.89 -12.91
C LYS A 115 -36.10 -28.33 -12.74
N PHE A 116 -35.11 -29.24 -12.69
CA PHE A 116 -33.68 -28.91 -12.68
C PHE A 116 -33.24 -27.96 -13.79
N GLN A 117 -33.88 -28.06 -14.96
CA GLN A 117 -33.58 -27.20 -16.10
C GLN A 117 -33.70 -25.70 -15.79
N TYR A 118 -34.56 -25.30 -14.85
CA TYR A 118 -34.81 -23.89 -14.55
C TYR A 118 -34.12 -23.42 -13.26
N TYR A 119 -34.20 -24.18 -12.16
CA TYR A 119 -33.51 -23.77 -10.92
C TYR A 119 -31.98 -23.92 -10.98
N LYS A 120 -31.42 -24.66 -11.95
CA LYS A 120 -29.95 -24.74 -12.15
C LYS A 120 -29.30 -23.36 -12.32
N PHE A 121 -30.01 -22.39 -12.92
CA PHE A 121 -29.47 -21.05 -13.15
C PHE A 121 -29.30 -20.26 -11.85
N PHE A 122 -30.23 -20.42 -10.90
CA PHE A 122 -30.10 -19.86 -9.56
C PHE A 122 -28.84 -20.39 -8.85
N LEU A 123 -28.68 -21.72 -8.85
CA LEU A 123 -27.48 -22.36 -8.28
C LEU A 123 -26.21 -21.88 -8.97
N MET A 124 -26.22 -21.77 -10.30
CA MET A 124 -25.08 -21.29 -11.08
C MET A 124 -24.69 -19.86 -10.69
N PHE A 125 -25.65 -18.94 -10.55
CA PHE A 125 -25.36 -17.57 -10.12
C PHE A 125 -24.76 -17.52 -8.71
N LEU A 126 -25.27 -18.34 -7.79
CA LEU A 126 -24.71 -18.45 -6.44
C LEU A 126 -23.27 -18.97 -6.47
N PHE A 127 -23.00 -20.06 -7.18
CA PHE A 127 -21.65 -20.64 -7.29
C PHE A 127 -20.66 -19.65 -7.91
N ILE A 128 -21.06 -18.97 -8.99
CA ILE A 128 -20.24 -17.95 -9.63
C ILE A 128 -19.94 -16.82 -8.64
N SER A 129 -20.95 -16.32 -7.93
CA SER A 129 -20.76 -15.22 -6.99
C SER A 129 -19.82 -15.58 -5.84
N MET A 130 -19.91 -16.82 -5.35
CA MET A 130 -19.07 -17.34 -4.29
C MET A 130 -17.61 -17.48 -4.76
N LEU A 131 -17.38 -18.09 -5.93
CA LEU A 131 -16.03 -18.29 -6.47
C LEU A 131 -15.35 -16.95 -6.78
N MET A 132 -16.01 -16.08 -7.55
CA MET A 132 -15.45 -14.77 -7.92
C MET A 132 -15.30 -13.84 -6.72
N GLY A 133 -16.23 -13.88 -5.76
CA GLY A 133 -16.13 -13.10 -4.54
C GLY A 133 -14.95 -13.52 -3.65
N ARG A 134 -14.65 -14.84 -3.60
CA ARG A 134 -13.47 -15.35 -2.88
C ARG A 134 -12.17 -14.94 -3.57
N LEU A 135 -12.12 -14.97 -4.91
CA LEU A 135 -10.99 -14.45 -5.67
C LEU A 135 -10.74 -12.97 -5.37
N HIS A 136 -11.78 -12.14 -5.39
CA HIS A 136 -11.65 -10.72 -5.03
C HIS A 136 -11.08 -10.53 -3.62
N SER A 137 -11.59 -11.30 -2.66
CA SER A 137 -11.15 -11.22 -1.26
C SER A 137 -9.67 -11.61 -1.12
N ASN A 138 -9.25 -12.70 -1.76
CA ASN A 138 -7.86 -13.15 -1.77
C ASN A 138 -6.93 -12.11 -2.41
N HIS A 139 -7.34 -11.53 -3.56
CA HIS A 139 -6.55 -10.49 -4.21
C HIS A 139 -6.41 -9.24 -3.33
N LYS A 140 -7.48 -8.85 -2.63
CA LYS A 140 -7.44 -7.69 -1.73
C LYS A 140 -6.49 -7.90 -0.56
N VAL A 141 -6.51 -9.09 0.06
CA VAL A 141 -5.57 -9.46 1.12
C VAL A 141 -4.13 -9.40 0.60
N LYS A 142 -3.87 -10.01 -0.56
CA LYS A 142 -2.53 -9.99 -1.16
C LYS A 142 -2.03 -8.58 -1.50
N ILE A 143 -2.92 -7.69 -1.96
CA ILE A 143 -2.58 -6.28 -2.20
C ILE A 143 -2.22 -5.56 -0.90
N GLU A 144 -2.93 -5.85 0.19
CA GLU A 144 -2.66 -5.26 1.50
C GLU A 144 -1.33 -5.77 2.08
N GLU A 145 -1.04 -7.06 1.96
CA GLU A 145 0.26 -7.65 2.30
C GLU A 145 1.40 -7.00 1.51
N LEU A 146 1.28 -6.89 0.18
CA LEU A 146 2.29 -6.26 -0.67
C LEU A 146 2.52 -4.78 -0.33
N LYS A 147 1.48 -4.05 0.09
CA LYS A 147 1.65 -2.66 0.56
C LYS A 147 2.45 -2.59 1.84
N ASN A 148 2.16 -3.48 2.79
CA ASN A 148 2.88 -3.55 4.06
C ASN A 148 4.34 -3.98 3.85
N GLU A 149 4.60 -4.91 2.94
CA GLU A 149 5.96 -5.30 2.56
C GLU A 149 6.72 -4.15 1.91
N LYS A 150 6.08 -3.42 0.97
CA LYS A 150 6.67 -2.24 0.35
C LYS A 150 7.08 -1.21 1.40
N GLU A 151 6.19 -0.89 2.35
CA GLU A 151 6.46 0.08 3.41
C GLU A 151 7.65 -0.36 4.28
N LYS A 152 7.74 -1.64 4.65
CA LYS A 152 8.88 -2.19 5.40
C LYS A 152 10.20 -2.07 4.62
N ILE A 153 10.19 -2.39 3.33
CA ILE A 153 11.38 -2.29 2.47
C ILE A 153 11.81 -0.82 2.34
N GLU A 154 10.87 0.11 2.22
CA GLU A 154 11.16 1.54 2.13
C GLU A 154 11.83 2.08 3.39
N ILE A 155 11.37 1.63 4.58
CA ILE A 155 12.02 1.96 5.86
C ILE A 155 13.44 1.40 5.92
N LEU A 156 13.62 0.11 5.58
CA LEU A 156 14.95 -0.52 5.58
C LEU A 156 15.91 0.16 4.60
N PHE A 157 15.41 0.55 3.43
CA PHE A 157 16.20 1.26 2.42
C PHE A 157 16.69 2.63 2.91
N GLU A 158 15.81 3.40 3.55
CA GLU A 158 16.20 4.69 4.15
C GLU A 158 17.19 4.52 5.32
N ASP A 159 17.06 3.46 6.13
CA ASP A 159 18.04 3.10 7.16
C ASP A 159 19.41 2.76 6.57
N GLU A 160 19.44 1.92 5.54
CA GLU A 160 20.67 1.52 4.84
C GLU A 160 21.37 2.74 4.21
N LYS A 161 20.59 3.61 3.58
CA LYS A 161 21.07 4.85 2.97
C LYS A 161 21.69 5.78 4.01
N ARG A 162 21.07 5.94 5.18
CA ARG A 162 21.62 6.73 6.30
C ARG A 162 22.95 6.18 6.77
N LYS A 163 23.03 4.87 7.04
CA LYS A 163 24.28 4.21 7.44
C LYS A 163 25.38 4.36 6.39
N ASN A 164 25.04 4.28 5.10
CA ASN A 164 26.01 4.43 4.03
C ASN A 164 26.59 5.86 3.97
N VAL A 165 25.76 6.88 4.17
CA VAL A 165 26.22 8.28 4.29
C VAL A 165 27.13 8.47 5.50
N GLU A 166 26.81 7.86 6.64
CA GLU A 166 27.68 7.89 7.83
C GLU A 166 29.05 7.26 7.55
N VAL A 167 29.08 6.09 6.90
CA VAL A 167 30.32 5.41 6.51
C VAL A 167 31.15 6.26 5.53
N LEU A 168 30.51 6.91 4.56
CA LEU A 168 31.19 7.84 3.64
C LEU A 168 31.81 9.02 4.38
N ASN A 169 31.09 9.61 5.34
CA ASN A 169 31.59 10.72 6.15
C ASN A 169 32.78 10.28 7.03
N ILE A 170 32.70 9.09 7.63
CA ILE A 170 33.81 8.50 8.40
C ILE A 170 35.02 8.30 7.49
N ASN A 171 34.85 7.71 6.31
CA ASN A 171 35.94 7.52 5.35
C ASN A 171 36.58 8.85 4.92
N PHE A 172 35.78 9.89 4.68
CA PHE A 172 36.29 11.22 4.34
C PHE A 172 37.09 11.84 5.49
N SER A 173 36.57 11.78 6.72
CA SER A 173 37.26 12.29 7.90
C SER A 173 38.58 11.54 8.19
N LEU A 174 38.58 10.21 8.06
CA LEU A 174 39.78 9.38 8.19
C LEU A 174 40.82 9.73 7.13
N ARG A 175 40.39 9.90 5.87
CA ARG A 175 41.28 10.32 4.78
C ARG A 175 41.92 11.68 5.07
N ASN A 176 41.13 12.66 5.53
CA ASN A 176 41.66 13.97 5.91
C ASN A 176 42.66 13.88 7.07
N LYS A 177 42.34 13.08 8.09
CA LYS A 177 43.25 12.85 9.21
C LYS A 177 44.56 12.21 8.77
N ILE A 178 44.53 11.21 7.89
CA ILE A 178 45.73 10.58 7.29
C ILE A 178 46.56 11.61 6.52
N ILE A 179 45.93 12.47 5.71
CA ILE A 179 46.63 13.53 4.97
C ILE A 179 47.30 14.51 5.94
N GLN A 180 46.61 14.95 6.99
CA GLN A 180 47.17 15.81 8.04
C GLN A 180 48.34 15.14 8.75
N THR A 181 48.20 13.88 9.17
CA THR A 181 49.28 13.12 9.81
C THR A 181 50.48 12.96 8.90
N LYS A 182 50.27 12.66 7.60
CA LYS A 182 51.36 12.56 6.62
C LYS A 182 52.11 13.89 6.47
N ASN A 183 51.38 15.01 6.41
CA ASN A 183 51.99 16.34 6.37
C ASN A 183 52.79 16.64 7.64
N GLY A 184 52.29 16.23 8.81
CA GLY A 184 53.01 16.30 10.10
C GLY A 184 54.28 15.44 10.14
N ILE A 185 54.25 14.23 9.58
CA ILE A 185 55.44 13.37 9.48
C ILE A 185 56.49 14.02 8.56
N ILE A 186 56.06 14.62 7.45
CA ILE A 186 56.97 15.31 6.51
C ILE A 186 57.60 16.54 7.17
N SER A 187 56.83 17.35 7.92
CA SER A 187 57.37 18.50 8.64
C SER A 187 58.37 18.06 9.73
N PHE A 188 58.08 16.99 10.46
CA PHE A 188 58.99 16.41 11.45
C PHE A 188 60.28 15.87 10.81
N GLN A 189 60.18 15.19 9.66
CA GLN A 189 61.37 14.75 8.92
C GLN A 189 62.22 15.93 8.44
N LYS A 190 61.60 17.01 7.95
CA LYS A 190 62.31 18.24 7.56
C LYS A 190 63.02 18.87 8.76
N PHE A 191 62.36 18.94 9.91
CA PHE A 191 62.95 19.41 11.17
C PHE A 191 64.16 18.56 11.59
N ARG A 192 64.00 17.23 11.60
CA ARG A 192 65.09 16.29 11.90
C ARG A 192 66.28 16.46 10.95
N LYS A 193 66.04 16.68 9.65
CA LYS A 193 67.10 16.95 8.67
C LYS A 193 67.80 18.29 8.91
N LYS A 194 67.07 19.34 9.32
CA LYS A 194 67.66 20.64 9.67
C LYS A 194 68.56 20.53 10.90
N LEU A 195 68.06 19.89 11.97
CA LEU A 195 68.84 19.65 13.19
C LEU A 195 70.14 18.88 12.93
N ARG A 196 70.09 17.85 12.08
CA ARG A 196 71.26 17.02 11.77
C ARG A 196 72.32 17.74 10.92
N LYS A 197 71.96 18.85 10.26
CA LYS A 197 72.89 19.68 9.47
C LYS A 197 73.51 20.83 10.26
N ALA A 198 72.98 21.14 11.44
CA ALA A 198 73.52 22.20 12.29
C ALA A 198 74.78 21.68 13.02
N SER A 199 75.87 22.44 12.90
CA SER A 199 77.19 22.07 13.44
C SER A 199 77.52 22.76 14.77
N THR A 200 76.74 23.78 15.16
CA THR A 200 77.03 24.65 16.32
C THR A 200 75.87 24.65 17.32
N PHE A 201 76.18 24.64 18.63
CA PHE A 201 75.16 24.54 19.70
C PHE A 201 74.12 25.68 19.68
N SER A 202 74.55 26.89 19.27
CA SER A 202 73.67 28.07 19.14
C SER A 202 72.64 27.91 18.01
N GLU A 203 73.03 27.35 16.87
CA GLU A 203 72.14 27.14 15.72
C GLU A 203 71.09 26.07 16.03
N ILE A 204 71.46 25.04 16.81
CA ILE A 204 70.53 24.02 17.28
C ILE A 204 69.47 24.65 18.19
N TYR A 205 69.88 25.52 19.12
CA TYR A 205 68.95 26.18 20.04
C TYR A 205 67.95 27.08 19.30
N GLU A 206 68.43 27.83 18.31
CA GLU A 206 67.60 28.72 17.49
C GLU A 206 66.59 27.92 16.64
N ILE A 207 67.03 26.83 15.99
CA ILE A 207 66.16 25.95 15.20
C ILE A 207 65.08 25.28 16.08
N VAL A 208 65.40 24.92 17.32
CA VAL A 208 64.44 24.33 18.26
C VAL A 208 63.44 25.36 18.74
N MET A 209 63.88 26.57 19.11
CA MET A 209 62.97 27.64 19.54
C MET A 209 62.06 28.12 18.41
N ASP A 210 62.57 28.21 17.19
CA ASP A 210 61.77 28.59 16.03
C ASP A 210 60.70 27.52 15.71
N PHE A 211 61.02 26.25 15.89
CA PHE A 211 60.04 25.15 15.74
C PHE A 211 58.99 25.15 16.85
N LEU A 212 59.38 25.40 18.11
CA LEU A 212 58.46 25.49 19.26
C LEU A 212 57.52 26.68 19.14
N ASN A 213 58.03 27.85 18.76
CA ASN A 213 57.21 29.03 18.52
C ASN A 213 56.21 28.79 17.40
N LYS A 214 56.61 28.08 16.33
CA LYS A 214 55.73 27.76 15.21
C LYS A 214 54.61 26.79 15.59
N TYR A 215 54.87 25.85 16.49
CA TYR A 215 53.85 24.94 17.02
C TYR A 215 52.90 25.64 18.00
N SER A 216 53.43 26.44 18.93
CA SER A 216 52.64 27.22 19.89
C SER A 216 51.71 28.23 19.19
N SER A 217 52.17 28.82 18.09
CA SER A 217 51.35 29.74 17.27
C SER A 217 50.20 29.04 16.54
N CYS A 218 50.34 27.75 16.20
CA CYS A 218 49.29 26.96 15.54
C CYS A 218 48.24 26.41 16.52
N GLU A 219 48.49 26.42 17.83
CA GLU A 219 47.53 25.98 18.85
C GLU A 219 46.56 27.11 19.27
N ASN A 220 46.96 28.37 19.02
CA ASN A 220 46.18 29.58 19.33
C ASN A 220 45.36 30.13 18.14
N ALA A 221 45.29 29.42 17.01
CA ALA A 221 44.56 29.80 15.79
C ALA A 221 43.58 28.70 15.38
#